data_AF-A0A8S2URP5-F1
#
_entry.id   AF-A0A8S2URP5-F1
#
_cell.length_a   1.000
_cell.length_b   1.000
_cell.length_c   1.000
_cell.angle_alpha   90.00
_cell.angle_beta   90.00
_cell.angle_gamma   90.00
#
_symmetry.space_group_name_H-M   'P 1'
#
loop_
_entity.id
_entity.type
_entity.pdbx_description
1 polymer ?
#
loop_
_entity_poly.entity_id
_entity_poly.type
_entity_poly.pdbx_seq_one_letter_code
_entity_poly.pdbx_strand_id
1 'polypeptide(L)' 'MFSLLVTIPANASWAQNGVTIAGGHGEGGATNQLFYPWGLFVDDDQTVVV' A
#
# COMPACT_ATOMS: atom_id res chain seq x y z
N MET A 1 -11.66 -3.03 -24.85
CA MET A 1 -11.77 -2.90 -23.39
C MET A 1 -11.36 -1.48 -23.03
N PHE A 2 -12.24 -0.69 -22.42
CA PHE A 2 -11.96 0.72 -22.10
C PHE A 2 -11.09 0.74 -20.83
N SER A 3 -9.85 1.23 -20.91
CA SER A 3 -9.06 1.50 -19.71
C SER A 3 -9.54 2.82 -19.13
N LEU A 4 -10.06 2.80 -17.90
CA LEU A 4 -10.33 4.02 -17.16
C LEU A 4 -8.98 4.54 -16.66
N LEU A 5 -8.47 5.61 -17.27
CA LEU A 5 -7.32 6.33 -16.70
C LEU A 5 -7.74 6.90 -15.35
N VAL A 6 -7.31 6.24 -14.27
CA VAL A 6 -7.46 6.78 -12.91
C VAL A 6 -6.48 7.95 -12.80
N THR A 7 -7.01 9.17 -12.80
CA THR A 7 -6.22 10.37 -12.54
C THR A 7 -6.06 10.52 -11.03
N ILE A 8 -4.87 10.25 -10.49
CA ILE A 8 -4.53 10.54 -9.09
C ILE A 8 -4.03 11.99 -9.03
N PRO A 9 -4.76 12.94 -8.41
CA PRO A 9 -4.29 14.31 -8.30
C PRO A 9 -3.08 14.42 -7.36
N ALA A 10 -2.20 15.38 -7.61
CA ALA A 10 -0.96 15.57 -6.83
C ALA A 10 -1.19 15.86 -5.33
N ASN A 11 -2.40 16.30 -4.97
CA ASN A 11 -2.85 16.53 -3.60
C ASN A 11 -3.84 15.47 -3.10
N ALA A 12 -3.91 14.31 -3.75
CA ALA A 12 -4.71 13.19 -3.25
C ALA A 12 -4.23 12.82 -1.84
N SER A 13 -5.03 13.15 -0.84
CA SER A 13 -4.98 12.42 0.42
C SER A 13 -5.62 11.06 0.17
N TRP A 14 -5.07 10.01 0.77
CA TRP A 14 -5.71 8.70 0.83
C TRP A 14 -7.21 8.86 1.10
N ALA A 15 -8.05 8.16 0.32
CA ALA A 15 -9.50 8.25 0.46
C ALA A 15 -9.88 7.87 1.90
N GLN A 16 -10.81 8.59 2.51
CA GLN A 16 -11.19 8.45 3.93
C GLN A 16 -11.56 7.01 4.36
N ASN A 17 -11.83 6.12 3.40
CA ASN A 17 -12.15 4.70 3.60
C ASN A 17 -10.93 3.76 3.47
N GLY A 18 -9.73 4.27 3.22
CA GLY A 18 -8.51 3.48 3.23
C GLY A 18 -8.20 3.01 4.64
N VAL A 19 -7.84 1.74 4.78
CA VAL A 19 -7.44 1.15 6.07
C VAL A 19 -5.95 0.85 6.03
N THR A 20 -5.22 1.21 7.09
CA THR A 20 -3.84 0.77 7.27
C THR A 20 -3.83 -0.71 7.59
N ILE A 21 -3.30 -1.53 6.67
CA ILE A 21 -3.22 -2.99 6.83
C ILE A 21 -1.86 -3.48 7.33
N ALA A 22 -0.80 -2.68 7.16
CA ALA A 22 0.54 -2.98 7.62
C ALA A 22 1.27 -1.68 8.02
N GLY A 23 2.14 -1.78 9.03
CA GLY A 23 2.79 -0.62 9.64
C GLY A 23 1.96 0.01 10.77
N GLY A 24 2.62 0.80 11.63
CA GLY A 24 1.98 1.49 12.77
C GLY A 24 2.04 0.74 14.12
N HIS A 25 2.42 -0.54 14.13
CA HIS A 25 2.55 -1.37 15.34
C HIS A 25 4.00 -1.73 15.74
N GLY A 26 4.98 -1.04 15.15
CA GLY A 26 6.40 -1.33 15.36
C GLY A 26 6.87 -2.65 14.75
N GLU A 27 8.12 -3.01 15.02
CA GLU A 27 8.75 -4.28 14.61
C GLU A 27 8.09 -5.48 15.29
N GLY A 28 7.93 -6.58 14.54
CA GLY A 28 7.61 -7.90 15.11
C GLY A 28 7.24 -8.92 14.03
N GLY A 29 6.77 -10.09 14.45
CA GLY A 29 6.48 -11.23 13.57
C GLY A 29 5.05 -11.31 13.03
N ALA A 30 4.18 -10.35 13.36
CA ALA A 30 2.82 -10.34 12.84
C ALA A 30 2.77 -9.80 11.39
N THR A 31 1.75 -10.22 10.63
CA THR A 31 1.59 -9.87 9.21
C THR A 31 1.32 -8.38 8.95
N ASN A 32 1.00 -7.61 10.00
CA ASN A 32 0.78 -6.18 9.94
C ASN A 32 1.95 -5.35 10.50
N GLN A 33 3.09 -5.98 10.84
CA GLN A 33 4.27 -5.31 11.39
C GLN A 33 5.36 -5.12 10.34
N LEU A 34 6.00 -3.96 10.36
CA LEU A 34 7.12 -3.61 9.47
C LEU A 34 8.29 -3.14 10.35
N PHE A 35 9.50 -3.66 10.11
CA PHE A 35 10.69 -3.27 10.87
C PHE A 35 11.43 -2.11 10.21
N TYR A 36 12.03 -2.39 9.06
CA TYR A 36 12.75 -1.44 8.22
C TYR A 36 12.53 -1.84 6.77
N PRO A 37 11.36 -1.54 6.17
CA PRO A 37 11.16 -1.78 4.75
C PRO A 37 11.98 -0.78 3.93
N TRP A 38 12.69 -1.26 2.92
CA TRP A 38 13.53 -0.43 2.05
C TRP A 38 12.78 0.04 0.80
N GLY A 39 11.65 -0.59 0.50
CA GLY A 39 10.82 -0.28 -0.64
C GLY A 39 9.52 -1.07 -0.59
N LEU A 40 8.73 -0.94 -1.66
CA LEU A 40 7.54 -1.76 -1.89
C LEU A 40 7.45 -2.02 -3.39
N PHE A 41 6.92 -3.17 -3.77
CA PHE A 41 6.63 -3.51 -5.15
C PHE A 41 5.26 -4.15 -5.27
N VAL A 42 4.68 -4.04 -6.48
CA VAL A 42 3.46 -4.73 -6.86
C VAL A 42 3.84 -5.73 -7.93
N ASP A 43 3.51 -7.00 -7.72
CA ASP A 43 3.75 -8.05 -8.72
C ASP A 43 2.66 -8.10 -9.79
N ASP A 44 2.85 -8.96 -10.78
CA ASP A 44 1.91 -9.17 -11.89
C ASP A 44 0.56 -9.73 -11.42
N ASP A 45 0.52 -10.37 -10.25
CA ASP A 45 -0.69 -10.87 -9.59
C ASP A 45 -1.40 -9.80 -8.73
N GLN A 46 -0.92 -8.55 -8.77
CA GLN A 46 -1.42 -7.41 -7.99
C GLN A 46 -1.23 -7.57 -6.48
N THR A 47 -0.25 -8.37 -6.07
CA THR A 47 0.16 -8.50 -4.66
C THR A 47 1.12 -7.39 -4.30
N VAL A 48 0.88 -6.72 -3.18
CA VAL A 48 1.82 -5.75 -2.60
C VAL A 48 2.81 -6.50 -1.71
N VAL A 49 4.09 -6.31 -1.98
CA VAL A 49 5.19 -6.84 -1.17
C VAL A 49 6.04 -5.67 -0.68
N VAL A 50 6.38 -5.70 0.61
CA VAL A 50 7.02 -4.62 1.37
C VAL A 50 8.27 -5.14 2.08
#